data_AF-A0A239SK50-F1
#
_entry.id   AF-A0A239SK50-F1
#
_cell.length_a   1.000
_cell.length_b   1.000
_cell.length_c   1.000
_cell.angle_alpha   90.00
_cell.angle_beta   90.00
_cell.angle_gamma   90.00
#
_symmetry.space_group_name_H-M   'P 1'
#
loop_
_entity.id
_entity.type
_entity.pdbx_description
1 polymer ?
#
loop_
_entity_poly.entity_id
_entity_poly.type
_entity_poly.pdbx_seq_one_letter_code
_entity_poly.pdbx_strand_id
1 'polypeptide(L)'
;MSTFLHGGLGLGSDGESVRFNVHVDGKVWTCQIGRVALNRLSGVDAGGEALFDQFVDFEDEIVDLAARAIAQGANVEPIEVGKQ
;
A
#
# COMPACT_ATOMS: atom_id res chain seq x y z
N MET A 1 -17.29 8.93 -0.76
CA MET A 1 -15.83 9.08 -0.98
C MET A 1 -15.41 7.89 -1.81
N SER A 2 -14.86 8.10 -3.02
CA SER A 2 -14.37 7.01 -3.86
C SER A 2 -12.88 6.83 -3.61
N THR A 3 -12.54 5.82 -2.82
CA THR A 3 -11.16 5.38 -2.62
C THR A 3 -10.95 4.15 -3.49
N PHE A 4 -9.94 4.19 -4.36
CA PHE A 4 -9.60 3.04 -5.20
C PHE A 4 -8.13 3.08 -5.62
N LEU A 5 -7.59 1.92 -5.97
CA LEU A 5 -6.27 1.80 -6.58
C LEU A 5 -6.26 2.49 -7.95
N HIS A 6 -5.43 3.52 -8.10
CA HIS A 6 -5.30 4.27 -9.35
C HIS A 6 -4.35 3.58 -10.35
N GLY A 7 -3.45 2.72 -9.86
CA GLY A 7 -2.45 2.00 -10.65
C GLY A 7 -1.01 2.37 -10.27
N GLY A 8 -0.04 1.99 -11.10
CA GLY A 8 1.39 2.24 -10.84
C GLY A 8 1.95 1.38 -9.71
N LEU A 9 1.62 0.08 -9.74
CA LEU A 9 2.19 -0.92 -8.86
C LEU A 9 3.64 -1.23 -9.26
N GLY A 10 4.54 -1.21 -8.27
CA GLY A 10 5.94 -1.56 -8.46
C GLY A 10 6.57 -2.01 -7.14
N LEU A 11 7.60 -2.86 -7.22
CA LEU A 11 8.45 -3.12 -6.06
C LEU A 11 9.30 -1.88 -5.80
N GLY A 12 9.47 -1.55 -4.52
CA GLY A 12 10.50 -0.62 -4.09
C GLY A 12 11.88 -1.10 -4.53
N SER A 13 12.82 -0.17 -4.63
CA SER A 13 14.20 -0.46 -5.06
C SER A 13 14.91 -1.51 -4.20
N ASP A 14 14.42 -1.72 -2.98
CA ASP A 14 14.91 -2.71 -2.02
C ASP A 14 14.30 -4.11 -2.21
N GLY A 15 13.22 -4.26 -2.99
CA GLY A 15 12.47 -5.50 -3.13
C GLY A 15 11.67 -5.89 -1.87
N GLU A 16 11.64 -5.01 -0.87
CA GLU A 16 11.05 -5.26 0.45
C GLU A 16 9.80 -4.40 0.68
N SER A 17 9.30 -3.74 -0.36
CA SER A 17 8.12 -2.88 -0.29
C SER A 17 7.38 -2.87 -1.62
N VAL A 18 6.07 -2.65 -1.57
CA VAL A 18 5.23 -2.41 -2.76
C VAL A 18 4.83 -0.94 -2.76
N ARG A 19 5.16 -0.24 -3.84
CA ARG A 19 4.72 1.12 -4.14
C ARG A 19 3.50 1.07 -5.05
N PHE A 20 2.51 1.89 -4.75
CA PHE A 20 1.24 1.93 -5.47
C PHE A 20 0.62 3.33 -5.36
N ASN A 21 -0.29 3.68 -6.28
CA ASN A 21 -1.02 4.94 -6.20
C ASN A 21 -2.47 4.70 -5.82
N VAL A 22 -2.96 5.43 -4.83
CA VAL A 22 -4.36 5.41 -4.43
C VAL A 22 -5.01 6.74 -4.77
N HIS A 23 -6.23 6.70 -5.29
CA HIS A 23 -7.05 7.89 -5.45
C HIS A 23 -7.91 8.09 -4.19
N VAL A 24 -7.74 9.20 -3.49
CA VAL A 24 -8.52 9.59 -2.30
C VAL A 24 -9.02 11.01 -2.48
N ASP A 25 -10.34 11.19 -2.40
CA ASP A 25 -11.03 12.49 -2.42
C ASP A 25 -10.61 13.43 -3.58
N GLY A 26 -10.44 12.87 -4.78
CA GLY A 26 -10.13 13.63 -5.99
C GLY A 26 -8.63 13.87 -6.22
N LYS A 27 -7.77 13.34 -5.34
CA LYS A 27 -6.31 13.42 -5.45
C LYS A 27 -5.69 12.02 -5.50
N VAL A 28 -4.68 11.87 -6.36
CA VAL A 28 -3.82 10.68 -6.39
C VAL A 28 -2.68 10.87 -5.39
N TRP A 29 -2.44 9.85 -4.57
CA TRP A 29 -1.37 9.79 -3.59
C TRP A 29 -0.48 8.59 -3.87
N THR A 30 0.82 8.82 -3.77
CA THR A 30 1.82 7.75 -3.80
C THR A 30 1.89 7.10 -2.42
N CYS A 31 1.66 5.80 -2.36
CA CYS A 31 1.71 5.00 -1.15
C CYS A 31 2.78 3.93 -1.24
N GLN A 32 3.20 3.45 -0.09
CA GLN A 32 4.16 2.37 0.08
C GLN A 32 3.71 1.48 1.23
N ILE A 33 3.74 0.15 1.02
CA ILE A 33 3.57 -0.83 2.08
C ILE A 33 4.80 -1.73 2.14
N GLY A 34 5.41 -1.84 3.32
CA GLY A 34 6.57 -2.69 3.53
C GLY A 34 6.20 -4.16 3.67
N ARG A 35 7.14 -5.05 3.34
CA ARG A 35 7.02 -6.51 3.48
C ARG A 35 6.54 -6.93 4.85
N VAL A 36 7.10 -6.35 5.92
CA VAL A 36 6.72 -6.70 7.29
C VAL A 36 5.23 -6.43 7.54
N ALA A 37 4.69 -5.32 7.02
CA ALA A 37 3.28 -5.00 7.17
C ALA A 37 2.41 -5.92 6.31
N LEU A 38 2.81 -6.19 5.06
CA LEU A 38 2.14 -7.13 4.16
C LEU A 38 2.09 -8.55 4.71
N ASN A 39 3.22 -9.07 5.19
CA ASN A 39 3.32 -10.40 5.78
C ASN A 39 2.49 -10.52 7.07
N ARG A 40 2.25 -9.41 7.77
CA ARG A 40 1.36 -9.37 8.93
C ARG A 40 -0.12 -9.43 8.52
N LEU A 41 -0.50 -8.82 7.40
CA LEU A 41 -1.85 -8.89 6.84
C LEU A 41 -2.14 -10.29 6.27
N SER A 42 -1.20 -10.82 5.50
CA SER A 42 -1.35 -12.11 4.82
C SER A 42 -1.11 -13.32 5.72
N GLY A 43 -0.37 -13.15 6.83
CA GLY A 43 0.09 -14.25 7.67
C GLY A 43 1.16 -15.13 6.99
N VAL A 44 1.68 -14.71 5.84
CA VAL A 44 2.63 -15.47 5.01
C VAL A 44 3.91 -14.65 4.85
N ASP A 45 5.06 -15.27 5.11
CA ASP A 45 6.36 -14.62 4.86
C ASP A 45 6.74 -14.71 3.37
N ALA A 46 6.34 -13.71 2.59
CA ALA A 46 6.74 -13.56 1.19
C ALA A 46 7.74 -12.42 0.99
N GLY A 47 8.40 -12.43 -0.17
CA GLY A 47 9.28 -11.36 -0.66
C GLY A 47 9.41 -11.42 -2.18
N GLY A 48 9.96 -10.37 -2.80
CA GLY A 48 10.11 -10.29 -4.25
C GLY A 48 8.75 -10.34 -4.98
N GLU A 49 8.64 -11.14 -6.05
CA GLU A 49 7.41 -11.21 -6.86
C GLU A 49 6.21 -11.75 -6.08
N ALA A 50 6.41 -12.68 -5.14
CA ALA A 50 5.33 -13.21 -4.30
C ALA A 50 4.72 -12.14 -3.37
N LEU A 51 5.42 -11.02 -3.15
CA LEU A 51 4.90 -9.89 -2.40
C LEU A 51 3.81 -9.14 -3.18
N PHE A 52 3.86 -9.16 -4.51
CA PHE A 52 2.79 -8.60 -5.34
C PHE A 52 1.52 -9.43 -5.28
N ASP A 53 1.64 -10.75 -5.34
CA ASP A 53 0.46 -11.63 -5.24
C ASP A 53 -0.27 -11.37 -3.92
N GLN A 54 0.48 -11.26 -2.81
CA GLN A 54 -0.09 -10.85 -1.53
C GLN A 54 -0.71 -9.46 -1.56
N PHE A 55 -0.09 -8.49 -2.24
CA PHE A 55 -0.70 -7.17 -2.37
C PHE A 55 -2.04 -7.25 -3.08
N VAL A 56 -2.13 -8.00 -4.18
CA VAL A 56 -3.38 -8.15 -4.96
C VAL A 56 -4.44 -8.87 -4.14
N ASP A 57 -4.07 -9.90 -3.40
CA ASP A 57 -4.99 -10.64 -2.53
C ASP A 57 -5.58 -9.78 -1.41
N PHE A 58 -4.85 -8.75 -0.96
CA PHE A 58 -5.24 -7.84 0.13
C PHE A 58 -5.46 -6.40 -0.34
N GLU A 59 -5.69 -6.18 -1.65
CA GLU A 59 -5.74 -4.85 -2.25
C GLU A 59 -6.75 -3.93 -1.55
N ASP A 60 -7.98 -4.40 -1.35
CA ASP A 60 -9.06 -3.63 -0.73
C ASP A 60 -8.69 -3.16 0.69
N GLU A 61 -8.07 -4.03 1.50
CA GLU A 61 -7.65 -3.71 2.86
C GLU A 61 -6.47 -2.72 2.86
N ILE A 62 -5.52 -2.89 1.96
CA ILE A 62 -4.37 -1.98 1.82
C ILE A 62 -4.83 -0.59 1.36
N VAL A 63 -5.79 -0.53 0.45
CA VAL A 63 -6.42 0.71 -0.02
C VAL A 63 -7.18 1.41 1.10
N ASP A 64 -7.92 0.67 1.94
CA ASP A 64 -8.57 1.23 3.14
C ASP A 64 -7.54 1.79 4.14
N LEU A 65 -6.48 1.04 4.42
CA LEU A 65 -5.39 1.48 5.30
C LEU A 65 -4.72 2.76 4.76
N ALA A 66 -4.49 2.85 3.46
CA ALA A 66 -3.94 4.05 2.82
C ALA A 66 -4.87 5.26 2.99
N ALA A 67 -6.17 5.09 2.73
CA ALA A 67 -7.16 6.15 2.91
C ALA A 67 -7.25 6.60 4.37
N ARG A 68 -7.17 5.67 5.32
CA ARG A 68 -7.16 5.99 6.75
C ARG A 68 -5.91 6.78 7.15
N ALA A 69 -4.74 6.42 6.62
CA ALA A 69 -3.51 7.19 6.86
C ALA A 69 -3.61 8.63 6.32
N ILE A 70 -4.14 8.80 5.11
CA ILE A 70 -4.37 10.12 4.49
C ILE A 70 -5.39 10.93 5.29
N ALA A 71 -6.50 10.31 5.70
CA ALA A 71 -7.53 10.96 6.54
C ALA A 71 -7.00 11.36 7.92
N GLN A 72 -6.00 10.65 8.45
CA GLN A 72 -5.29 11.00 9.69
C GLN A 72 -4.26 12.13 9.51
N GLY A 73 -4.09 12.65 8.29
CA GLY A 73 -3.24 13.80 7.99
C GLY A 73 -1.87 13.44 7.42
N ALA A 74 -1.62 12.19 7.02
CA ALA A 74 -0.40 11.84 6.32
C ALA A 74 -0.32 12.61 4.99
N ASN A 75 0.72 13.45 4.85
CA ASN A 75 0.86 14.38 3.72
C ASN A 75 2.26 14.35 3.07
N VAL A 76 3.16 13.48 3.55
CA VAL A 76 4.51 13.28 3.00
C VAL A 76 4.52 12.00 2.17
N GLU A 77 4.71 12.15 0.85
CA GLU A 77 4.75 11.02 -0.07
C GLU A 77 6.17 10.40 -0.17
N PRO A 78 6.32 9.06 -0.24
CA PRO A 78 5.24 8.07 -0.23
C PRO A 78 4.58 7.93 1.16
N ILE A 79 3.25 7.82 1.19
CA ILE A 79 2.50 7.54 2.42
C ILE A 79 2.82 6.10 2.86
N GLU A 80 3.38 5.95 4.06
CA GLU A 80 3.68 4.65 4.66
C GLU A 80 2.40 3.98 5.20
N VAL A 81 2.03 2.86 4.60
CA VAL A 81 0.85 2.07 4.95
C VAL A 81 1.25 0.91 5.87
N GLY A 82 0.48 0.69 6.95
CA GLY A 82 0.74 -0.41 7.89
C GLY A 82 1.81 -0.15 8.94
N LYS A 83 2.25 1.11 9.12
CA LYS A 83 3.18 1.52 10.18
C LYS A 83 2.42 1.70 11.52
N GLN A 84 2.05 0.59 12.16
CA GLN A 84 1.50 0.56 13.54
C GLN A 84 2.37 -0.29 14.47
#